data_AF-A0A4V3B9K9-F1
#
_entry.id   AF-A0A4V3B9K9-F1
#
_cell.length_a   1.000
_cell.length_b   1.000
_cell.length_c   1.000
_cell.angle_alpha   90.00
_cell.angle_beta   90.00
_cell.angle_gamma   90.00
#
_symmetry.space_group_name_H-M   'P 1'
#
loop_
_entity.id
_entity.type
_entity.pdbx_description
1 polymer ?
#
loop_
_entity_poly.entity_id
_entity_poly.type
_entity_poly.pdbx_seq_one_letter_code
_entity_poly.pdbx_strand_id
1 'polypeptide(L)'
;MNSIIFTKVPVQTGETLLHAALARLGAYLDTELGSLETLLQLTGRETAGADIQALHALHLGAHATAADIHHLLTCAQTSLLRLLDVVQTISPRASFERAPSDIDAWLRWSGARLQDICATLSRAIAD
;
A
#
# COMPACT_ATOMS: atom_id res chain seq x y z
N MET A 1 -0.33 -49.30 -2.65
CA MET A 1 -0.52 -48.34 -3.76
C MET A 1 -0.94 -47.01 -3.13
N ASN A 2 -0.02 -46.07 -2.99
CA ASN A 2 -0.31 -44.72 -2.48
C ASN A 2 -0.18 -43.74 -3.65
N SER A 3 -1.31 -43.28 -4.19
CA SER A 3 -1.36 -42.22 -5.19
C SER A 3 -1.36 -40.87 -4.48
N ILE A 4 -0.27 -40.11 -4.64
CA ILE A 4 -0.20 -38.70 -4.23
C ILE A 4 -0.84 -37.89 -5.36
N ILE A 5 -2.03 -37.34 -5.11
CA ILE A 5 -2.65 -36.38 -6.02
C ILE A 5 -1.89 -35.06 -5.87
N PHE A 6 -1.03 -34.74 -6.85
CA PHE A 6 -0.50 -33.39 -7.00
C PHE A 6 -1.63 -32.49 -7.48
N THR A 7 -2.28 -31.80 -6.55
CA THR A 7 -3.13 -30.67 -6.87
C THR A 7 -2.24 -29.62 -7.51
N LYS A 8 -2.25 -29.53 -8.85
CA LYS A 8 -1.65 -28.41 -9.58
C LYS A 8 -2.35 -27.14 -9.10
N VAL A 9 -1.69 -26.41 -8.20
CA VAL A 9 -2.05 -25.01 -7.96
C VAL A 9 -1.88 -24.32 -9.31
N PRO A 10 -2.92 -23.67 -9.87
CA PRO A 10 -2.77 -22.97 -11.12
C PRO A 10 -1.63 -21.96 -10.96
N VAL A 11 -0.60 -22.10 -11.80
CA VAL A 11 0.48 -21.12 -11.89
C VAL A 11 -0.19 -19.80 -12.24
N GLN A 12 -0.19 -18.87 -11.27
CA GLN A 12 -0.64 -17.51 -11.52
C GLN A 12 0.30 -16.93 -12.58
N THR A 13 -0.26 -16.49 -13.70
CA THR A 13 0.53 -15.78 -14.73
C THR A 13 0.87 -14.38 -14.21
N GLY A 14 1.98 -13.79 -14.63
CA GLY A 14 2.38 -12.44 -14.20
C GLY A 14 1.27 -11.38 -14.38
N GLU A 15 0.49 -11.50 -15.46
CA GLU A 15 -0.67 -10.63 -15.71
C GLU A 15 -1.78 -10.76 -14.66
N THR A 16 -2.05 -11.98 -14.16
CA THR A 16 -3.02 -12.19 -13.08
C THR A 16 -2.54 -11.64 -11.74
N LEU A 17 -1.22 -11.65 -11.49
CA LEU A 17 -0.61 -11.09 -10.30
C LEU A 17 -0.64 -9.56 -10.31
N LEU A 18 -0.33 -8.94 -11.45
CA LEU A 18 -0.41 -7.49 -11.64
C LEU A 18 -1.85 -6.97 -11.41
N HIS A 19 -2.86 -7.65 -11.98
CA HIS A 19 -4.26 -7.28 -11.75
C HIS A 19 -4.71 -7.48 -10.29
N ALA A 20 -4.28 -8.55 -9.64
CA ALA A 20 -4.59 -8.79 -8.24
C ALA A 20 -3.94 -7.74 -7.32
N ALA A 21 -2.69 -7.36 -7.61
CA ALA A 21 -1.99 -6.30 -6.90
C ALA A 21 -2.65 -4.94 -7.09
N LEU A 22 -3.09 -4.62 -8.32
CA LEU A 22 -3.84 -3.41 -8.61
C LEU A 22 -5.18 -3.37 -7.85
N ALA A 23 -5.93 -4.47 -7.84
CA ALA A 23 -7.20 -4.54 -7.10
C ALA A 23 -6.98 -4.35 -5.59
N ARG A 24 -5.91 -4.95 -5.03
CA ARG A 24 -5.57 -4.79 -3.61
C ARG A 24 -5.10 -3.37 -3.29
N LEU A 25 -4.37 -2.73 -4.21
CA LEU A 25 -4.00 -1.32 -4.12
C LEU A 25 -5.26 -0.44 -4.09
N GLY A 26 -6.18 -0.61 -5.04
CA GLY A 26 -7.44 0.13 -5.07
C GLY A 26 -8.23 0.01 -3.77
N ALA A 27 -8.42 -1.22 -3.28
CA ALA A 27 -9.14 -1.45 -2.02
C ALA A 27 -8.47 -0.80 -0.80
N TYR A 28 -7.14 -0.74 -0.77
CA TYR A 28 -6.40 -0.01 0.26
C TYR A 28 -6.60 1.50 0.16
N LEU A 29 -6.55 2.06 -1.04
CA LEU A 29 -6.77 3.49 -1.26
C LEU A 29 -8.18 3.90 -0.80
N ASP A 30 -9.20 3.09 -1.13
CA ASP A 30 -10.58 3.37 -0.76
C ASP A 30 -10.84 3.28 0.76
N THR A 31 -10.15 2.36 1.45
CA THR A 31 -10.45 2.05 2.86
C THR A 31 -9.56 2.81 3.83
N GLU A 32 -8.28 2.94 3.55
CA GLU A 32 -7.26 3.30 4.55
C GLU A 32 -6.66 4.69 4.33
N LEU A 33 -6.81 5.26 3.14
CA LEU A 33 -6.10 6.48 2.78
C LEU A 33 -6.58 7.70 3.56
N GLY A 34 -7.89 7.80 3.82
CA GLY A 34 -8.45 8.85 4.68
C GLY A 34 -7.99 8.73 6.14
N SER A 35 -7.82 7.50 6.64
CA SER A 35 -7.26 7.27 7.98
C SER A 35 -5.78 7.65 8.04
N LEU A 36 -5.00 7.32 7.01
CA LEU A 36 -3.60 7.71 6.92
C LEU A 36 -3.44 9.22 6.77
N GLU A 37 -4.27 9.89 5.97
CA GLU A 37 -4.26 11.34 5.82
C GLU A 37 -4.54 12.04 7.15
N THR A 38 -5.55 11.56 7.90
CA THR A 38 -5.87 12.07 9.24
C THR A 38 -4.67 11.90 10.19
N LEU A 39 -4.03 10.73 10.16
CA LEU A 39 -2.84 10.46 10.98
C LEU A 39 -1.67 11.40 10.65
N LEU A 40 -1.43 11.68 9.37
CA LEU A 40 -0.37 12.58 8.92
C LEU A 40 -0.65 14.03 9.33
N GLN A 41 -1.91 14.48 9.24
CA GLN A 41 -2.32 15.80 9.72
C GLN A 41 -2.14 15.93 11.23
N LEU A 42 -2.59 14.95 12.01
CA LEU A 42 -2.45 14.94 13.47
C LEU A 42 -0.98 14.95 13.93
N THR A 43 -0.09 14.41 13.12
CA THR A 43 1.34 14.30 13.42
C THR A 43 2.19 15.41 12.80
N GLY A 44 1.57 16.41 12.17
CA GLY A 44 2.26 17.54 11.54
C GLY A 44 3.10 17.15 10.33
N ARG A 45 2.76 16.02 9.67
CA ARG A 45 3.47 15.47 8.50
C ARG A 45 2.77 15.82 7.19
N GLU A 46 2.25 17.05 7.08
CA GLU A 46 1.52 17.55 5.91
C GLU A 46 2.34 17.45 4.60
N THR A 47 3.68 17.47 4.70
CA THR A 47 4.58 17.30 3.56
C THR A 47 4.43 15.93 2.87
N ALA A 48 3.94 14.91 3.58
CA ALA A 48 3.62 13.61 3.01
C ALA A 48 2.29 13.60 2.23
N GLY A 49 1.52 14.70 2.28
CA GLY A 49 0.28 14.85 1.51
C GLY A 49 0.50 14.78 0.00
N ALA A 50 1.69 15.12 -0.50
CA ALA A 50 2.03 14.97 -1.91
C ALA A 50 2.05 13.49 -2.35
N ASP A 51 2.53 12.58 -1.50
CA ASP A 51 2.53 11.15 -1.80
C ASP A 51 1.10 10.58 -1.74
N ILE A 52 0.24 11.08 -0.83
CA ILE A 52 -1.19 10.75 -0.79
C ILE A 52 -1.90 11.20 -2.07
N GLN A 53 -1.66 12.44 -2.50
CA GLN A 53 -2.23 12.97 -3.75
C GLN A 53 -1.75 12.20 -4.97
N ALA A 54 -0.47 11.81 -5.01
CA ALA A 54 0.06 10.97 -6.07
C ALA A 54 -0.65 9.62 -6.13
N LEU A 55 -1.00 9.03 -4.98
CA LEU A 55 -1.78 7.80 -4.91
C LEU A 55 -3.24 7.99 -5.36
N HIS A 56 -3.89 9.10 -5.02
CA HIS A 56 -5.22 9.45 -5.53
C HIS A 56 -5.24 9.68 -7.05
N ALA A 57 -4.16 10.21 -7.60
CA ALA A 57 -4.04 10.49 -9.03
C ALA A 57 -3.76 9.24 -9.88
N LEU A 58 -3.59 8.06 -9.26
CA LEU A 58 -3.40 6.82 -9.98
C LEU A 58 -4.68 6.44 -10.72
N HIS A 59 -4.67 6.63 -12.03
CA HIS A 59 -5.78 6.25 -12.90
C HIS A 59 -5.28 5.34 -14.02
N LEU A 60 -6.01 4.24 -14.23
CA LEU A 60 -5.79 3.34 -15.35
C LEU A 60 -6.77 3.68 -16.47
N GLY A 61 -6.26 3.91 -17.68
CA GLY A 61 -7.09 4.00 -18.87
C GLY A 61 -7.75 2.67 -19.21
N ALA A 62 -8.90 2.70 -19.88
CA ALA A 62 -9.68 1.50 -20.27
C ALA A 62 -8.94 0.51 -21.19
N HIS A 63 -7.80 0.92 -21.76
CA HIS A 63 -6.95 0.12 -22.64
C HIS A 63 -5.53 -0.06 -22.09
N ALA A 64 -5.35 0.05 -20.78
CA ALA A 64 -4.06 -0.13 -20.16
C ALA A 64 -3.50 -1.52 -20.42
N THR A 65 -2.24 -1.56 -20.80
CA THR A 65 -1.48 -2.78 -21.03
C THR A 65 -0.86 -3.28 -19.72
N ALA A 66 -0.34 -4.52 -19.70
CA ALA A 66 0.41 -5.03 -18.56
C ALA A 66 1.62 -4.14 -18.21
N ALA A 67 2.26 -3.50 -19.19
CA ALA A 67 3.35 -2.55 -18.96
C ALA A 67 2.87 -1.28 -18.26
N ASP A 68 1.68 -0.77 -18.63
CA ASP A 68 1.06 0.39 -17.97
C ASP A 68 0.71 0.06 -16.52
N ILE A 69 0.16 -1.13 -16.26
CA ILE A 69 -0.12 -1.60 -14.89
C ILE A 69 1.17 -1.70 -14.09
N HIS A 70 2.22 -2.30 -14.65
CA HIS A 70 3.53 -2.44 -13.98
C HIS A 70 4.13 -1.08 -13.62
N HIS A 71 4.12 -0.13 -14.55
CA HIS A 71 4.58 1.23 -14.31
C HIS A 71 3.76 1.90 -13.20
N LEU A 72 2.45 1.77 -13.23
CA LEU A 72 1.55 2.34 -12.23
C LEU A 72 1.79 1.73 -10.84
N LEU A 73 1.95 0.41 -10.73
CA LEU A 73 2.26 -0.26 -9.46
C LEU A 73 3.62 0.16 -8.92
N THR A 74 4.61 0.38 -9.80
CA THR A 74 5.95 0.87 -9.40
C THR A 74 5.90 2.30 -8.86
N CYS A 75 5.15 3.19 -9.52
CA CYS A 75 4.90 4.54 -9.05
C CYS A 75 4.17 4.53 -7.69
N ALA A 76 3.11 3.72 -7.56
CA ALA A 76 2.37 3.55 -6.33
C ALA A 76 3.26 3.05 -5.18
N GLN A 77 4.08 2.03 -5.45
CA GLN A 77 5.01 1.48 -4.47
C GLN A 77 6.00 2.54 -3.97
N THR A 78 6.51 3.40 -4.86
CA THR A 78 7.44 4.46 -4.47
C THR A 78 6.79 5.43 -3.47
N SER A 79 5.56 5.87 -3.73
CA SER A 79 4.80 6.73 -2.81
C SER A 79 4.51 6.02 -1.50
N LEU A 80 4.10 4.74 -1.54
CA LEU A 80 3.81 3.95 -0.34
C LEU A 80 5.05 3.71 0.54
N LEU A 81 6.23 3.52 -0.06
CA LEU A 81 7.48 3.38 0.68
C LEU A 81 7.88 4.68 1.38
N ARG A 82 7.68 5.83 0.73
CA ARG A 82 7.89 7.14 1.37
C ARG A 82 6.93 7.38 2.52
N LEU A 83 5.66 7.04 2.33
CA LEU A 83 4.65 7.10 3.40
C LEU A 83 5.02 6.18 4.57
N LEU A 84 5.52 4.97 4.30
CA LEU A 84 5.99 4.05 5.33
C LEU A 84 7.17 4.64 6.13
N ASP A 85 8.15 5.22 5.44
CA ASP A 85 9.30 5.88 6.09
C ASP A 85 8.83 7.05 6.97
N VAL A 86 7.91 7.88 6.47
CA VAL A 86 7.29 8.96 7.26
C VAL A 86 6.61 8.40 8.51
N VAL A 87 5.77 7.37 8.37
CA VAL A 87 5.06 6.77 9.50
C VAL A 87 6.03 6.19 10.53
N GLN A 88 7.11 5.54 10.09
CA GLN A 88 8.12 4.95 10.97
C GLN A 88 8.96 5.99 11.72
N THR A 89 9.10 7.20 11.18
CA THR A 89 9.84 8.31 11.83
C THR A 89 8.98 9.12 12.81
N ILE A 90 7.67 8.84 12.92
CA ILE A 90 6.80 9.48 13.91
C ILE A 90 7.10 8.88 15.28
N SER A 91 7.53 9.73 16.22
CA SER A 91 7.71 9.31 17.61
C SER A 91 6.34 9.07 18.26
N PRO A 92 6.07 7.88 18.83
CA PRO A 92 4.83 7.62 19.58
C PRO A 92 4.69 8.50 20.82
N ARG A 93 5.79 9.09 21.29
CA ARG A 93 5.87 9.96 22.46
C ARG A 93 5.87 11.45 22.13
N ALA A 94 5.70 11.80 20.86
CA ALA A 94 5.53 13.20 20.51
C ALA A 94 4.28 13.73 21.24
N SER A 95 4.45 14.83 21.95
CA SER A 95 3.40 15.49 22.71
C SER A 95 2.46 16.17 21.73
N PHE A 96 1.50 15.42 21.21
CA PHE A 96 0.43 15.94 20.39
C PHE A 96 -0.63 16.55 21.33
N GLU A 97 -0.99 17.81 21.12
CA GLU A 97 -2.03 18.48 21.91
C GLU A 97 -3.41 17.77 21.81
N ARG A 98 -3.59 16.91 20.80
CA ARG A 98 -4.85 16.25 20.47
C ARG A 98 -4.69 14.81 19.96
N ALA A 99 -3.66 14.09 20.39
CA ALA A 99 -3.56 12.67 20.01
C ALA A 99 -4.63 11.84 20.73
N PRO A 100 -5.33 10.94 20.02
CA PRO A 100 -6.10 9.89 20.65
C PRO A 100 -5.20 9.06 21.59
N SER A 101 -5.78 8.51 22.66
CA SER A 101 -5.08 7.62 23.60
C SER A 101 -4.37 6.45 22.91
N ASP A 102 -4.85 6.06 21.72
CA ASP A 102 -4.39 4.90 20.96
C ASP A 102 -3.53 5.27 19.74
N ILE A 103 -2.95 6.48 19.70
CA ILE A 103 -2.10 6.94 18.58
C ILE A 103 -0.98 5.93 18.24
N ASP A 104 -0.38 5.29 19.25
CA ASP A 104 0.66 4.28 19.06
C ASP A 104 0.11 3.00 18.41
N ALA A 105 -1.10 2.57 18.79
CA ALA A 105 -1.76 1.45 18.12
C ALA A 105 -2.08 1.79 16.66
N TRP A 106 -2.54 3.03 16.41
CA TRP A 106 -2.85 3.51 15.07
C TRP A 106 -1.59 3.56 14.19
N LEU A 107 -0.49 4.12 14.68
CA LEU A 107 0.81 4.14 13.98
C LEU A 107 1.30 2.73 13.65
N ARG A 108 1.21 1.81 14.62
CA ARG A 108 1.59 0.40 14.41
C ARG A 108 0.73 -0.29 13.35
N TRP A 109 -0.58 -0.07 13.37
CA TRP A 109 -1.51 -0.65 12.40
C TRP A 109 -1.30 -0.07 10.99
N SER A 110 -1.20 1.26 10.88
CA SER A 110 -0.93 1.93 9.61
C SER A 110 0.41 1.51 9.01
N GLY A 111 1.47 1.43 9.82
CA GLY A 111 2.77 0.94 9.40
C GLY A 111 2.74 -0.51 8.91
N ALA A 112 2.10 -1.41 9.66
CA ALA A 112 1.96 -2.81 9.27
C ALA A 112 1.18 -2.96 7.95
N ARG A 113 0.12 -2.16 7.76
CA ARG A 113 -0.71 -2.16 6.55
C ARG A 113 0.06 -1.66 5.32
N LEU A 114 0.80 -0.57 5.47
CA LEU A 114 1.69 -0.03 4.44
C LEU A 114 2.76 -1.07 4.04
N GLN A 115 3.32 -1.78 5.01
CA GLN A 115 4.31 -2.82 4.75
C GLN A 115 3.74 -4.04 4.01
N ASP A 116 2.54 -4.51 4.38
CA ASP A 116 1.84 -5.61 3.69
C ASP A 116 1.56 -5.28 2.22
N ILE A 117 1.11 -4.04 1.95
CA ILE A 117 0.81 -3.64 0.59
C ILE A 117 2.08 -3.48 -0.24
N CYS A 118 3.14 -2.86 0.31
CA CYS A 118 4.44 -2.78 -0.34
C CYS A 118 4.99 -4.17 -0.70
N ALA A 119 4.88 -5.14 0.21
CA ALA A 119 5.33 -6.51 -0.04
C ALA A 119 4.49 -7.23 -1.12
N THR A 120 3.20 -6.91 -1.23
CA THR A 120 2.36 -7.42 -2.32
C THR A 120 2.77 -6.81 -3.65
N LEU A 121 2.98 -5.49 -3.71
CA LEU A 121 3.42 -4.81 -4.92
C LEU A 121 4.81 -5.29 -5.37
N SER A 122 5.77 -5.45 -4.45
CA SER A 122 7.10 -5.97 -4.77
C SER A 122 7.06 -7.32 -5.46
N ARG A 123 6.19 -8.23 -5.00
CA ARG A 123 6.03 -9.55 -5.62
C ARG A 123 5.44 -9.43 -7.03
N ALA A 124 4.38 -8.65 -7.19
CA ALA A 124 3.74 -8.47 -8.49
C ALA A 124 4.61 -7.74 -9.52
N ILE A 125 5.55 -6.89 -9.08
CA ILE A 125 6.48 -6.16 -9.95
C ILE A 125 7.68 -7.04 -10.36
N ALA A 126 8.07 -8.00 -9.53
CA ALA A 126 9.25 -8.84 -9.75
C ALA A 126 8.98 -10.09 -10.63
N ASP A 127 7.71 -10.48 -10.77
CA ASP A 127 7.25 -11.57 -11.65
C ASP A 127 7.00 -11.09 -13.10
#